data_AF-A0A2A2XXV3-F1
#
_entry.id   AF-A0A2A2XXV3-F1
#
_cell.length_a   1.000
_cell.length_b   1.000
_cell.length_c   1.000
_cell.angle_alpha   90.00
_cell.angle_beta   90.00
_cell.angle_gamma   90.00
#
_symmetry.space_group_name_H-M   'P 1'
#
loop_
_entity.id
_entity.type
_entity.pdbx_description
1 polymer ?
#
loop_
_entity_poly.entity_id
_entity_poly.type
_entity_poly.pdbx_seq_one_letter_code
_entity_poly.pdbx_strand_id
1 'polypeptide(L)' 'MFSKIRKFTSEVRVELGKAQWPWDPTEKGFRRYKELTDSTVVVFVAMVLLGGYIAFFDFILINVVGFLTNP' A
#
# COMPACT_ATOMS: atom_id res chain seq x y z
N MET A 1 25.91 -28.39 -3.80
CA MET A 1 25.12 -27.23 -3.32
C MET A 1 24.96 -26.14 -4.39
N PHE A 2 26.06 -25.70 -5.03
CA PHE A 2 26.06 -24.70 -6.12
C PHE A 2 25.09 -24.97 -7.28
N SER A 3 24.96 -26.23 -7.72
CA SER A 3 24.03 -26.61 -8.79
C SER A 3 22.55 -26.33 -8.44
N LYS A 4 22.14 -26.54 -7.18
CA LYS A 4 20.78 -26.26 -6.71
C LYS A 4 20.48 -24.76 -6.68
N ILE A 5 21.44 -23.95 -6.24
CA ILE A 5 21.33 -22.49 -6.21
C ILE A 5 21.17 -21.94 -7.62
N ARG A 6 21.98 -22.42 -8.58
CA ARG A 6 21.91 -22.02 -9.99
C ARG A 6 20.57 -22.38 -10.63
N LYS A 7 20.04 -23.56 -10.30
CA LYS A 7 18.72 -24.00 -10.77
C LYS A 7 17.61 -23.11 -10.22
N PHE A 8 17.63 -22.84 -8.91
CA PHE A 8 16.66 -21.95 -8.25
C PHE A 8 16.68 -20.52 -8.82
N THR A 9 17.85 -19.92 -9.01
CA THR A 9 17.94 -18.57 -9.62
C THR A 9 17.46 -18.54 -11.06
N SER A 10 17.69 -19.61 -11.83
CA SER A 10 17.17 -19.76 -13.18
C SER A 10 15.64 -19.83 -13.19
N GLU A 11 15.04 -20.60 -12.27
CA GLU A 11 13.59 -20.72 -12.15
C GLU A 11 12.94 -19.40 -11.71
N VAL A 12 13.50 -18.75 -10.68
CA VAL A 12 13.02 -17.43 -10.23
C VAL A 12 13.05 -16.42 -11.36
N ARG A 13 14.11 -16.39 -12.19
CA ARG A 13 14.19 -15.48 -13.33
C ARG A 13 13.07 -15.74 -14.36
N VAL A 14 12.74 -17.00 -14.60
CA VAL A 14 11.65 -17.37 -15.54
C VAL A 14 10.29 -16.93 -14.98
N GLU A 15 10.03 -17.17 -13.69
CA GLU A 15 8.77 -16.75 -13.06
C GLU A 15 8.65 -15.21 -12.95
N LEU A 16 9.75 -14.52 -12.67
CA LEU A 16 9.77 -13.06 -12.63
C LEU A 16 9.44 -12.44 -13.99
N GLY A 17 9.75 -13.14 -15.09
CA GLY A 17 9.40 -12.73 -16.45
C GLY A 17 7.92 -12.88 -16.78
N LYS A 18 7.18 -13.70 -16.02
CA LYS A 18 5.71 -13.85 -16.16
C LYS A 18 4.94 -12.84 -15.33
N ALA A 19 5.59 -12.20 -14.35
CA ALA A 19 4.97 -11.19 -13.52
C ALA A 19 4.47 -10.02 -14.38
N GLN A 20 3.20 -9.66 -14.21
CA GLN A 20 2.65 -8.43 -14.77
C GLN A 20 3.08 -7.29 -13.88
N TRP A 21 3.99 -6.46 -14.39
CA TRP A 21 4.42 -5.27 -13.67
C TRP A 21 3.45 -4.14 -13.95
N PRO A 22 3.01 -3.38 -12.94
CA PRO A 22 1.96 -2.36 -13.06
C PRO A 22 2.41 -1.10 -13.82
N TRP A 23 3.52 -1.17 -14.58
CA TRP A 23 4.01 -0.06 -15.37
C TRP A 23 4.04 -0.40 -16.86
N ASP A 24 3.58 0.53 -17.68
CA ASP A 24 3.56 0.35 -19.12
C ASP A 24 4.94 0.70 -19.72
N PRO A 25 5.69 -0.26 -20.31
CA PRO A 25 6.99 0.00 -20.93
C PRO A 25 6.89 0.78 -22.25
N THR A 26 5.68 0.88 -22.83
CA THR A 26 5.39 1.53 -24.11
C THR A 26 5.15 3.03 -23.95
N GLU A 27 4.73 3.46 -22.77
CA GLU A 27 4.50 4.87 -22.46
C GLU A 27 5.73 5.52 -21.79
N LYS A 28 6.04 6.77 -22.19
CA LYS A 28 7.14 7.55 -21.62
C LYS A 28 6.62 8.51 -20.53
N GLY A 29 7.40 8.65 -19.45
CA GLY A 29 7.15 9.63 -18.39
C GLY A 29 6.11 9.19 -17.36
N PHE A 30 5.34 10.14 -16.81
CA PHE A 30 4.41 9.92 -15.70
C PHE A 30 3.26 8.94 -16.01
N ARG A 31 2.87 8.78 -17.28
CA ARG A 31 1.78 7.86 -17.65
C ARG A 31 2.16 6.39 -17.49
N ARG A 32 3.45 6.05 -17.56
CA ARG A 32 3.99 4.72 -17.27
C ARG A 32 3.59 4.20 -15.88
N TYR A 33 3.45 5.06 -14.89
CA TYR A 33 3.13 4.69 -13.51
C TYR A 33 1.67 4.98 -13.15
N LYS A 34 0.79 5.15 -14.14
CA LYS A 34 -0.61 5.53 -13.92
C LYS A 34 -1.34 4.53 -13.04
N GLU A 35 -1.17 3.23 -13.27
CA GLU A 35 -1.81 2.19 -12.45
C GLU A 35 -1.27 2.15 -11.01
N LEU A 36 0.04 2.33 -10.81
CA LEU A 36 0.63 2.42 -9.47
C LEU A 36 0.12 3.65 -8.73
N THR A 37 0.08 4.79 -9.43
CA THR A 37 -0.34 6.06 -8.84
C THR A 37 -1.82 5.98 -8.44
N ASP A 38 -2.67 5.44 -9.31
CA ASP A 38 -4.10 5.27 -9.05
C ASP A 38 -4.34 4.34 -7.84
N SER A 39 -3.68 3.18 -7.82
CA SER A 39 -3.75 2.24 -6.69
C SER A 39 -3.27 2.87 -5.38
N THR A 40 -2.16 3.62 -5.42
CA THR A 40 -1.59 4.27 -4.24
C THR A 40 -2.51 5.37 -3.71
N VAL A 41 -3.12 6.17 -4.60
CA VAL A 41 -4.05 7.24 -4.23
C VAL A 41 -5.28 6.67 -3.53
N VAL A 42 -5.85 5.57 -4.03
CA VAL A 42 -7.01 4.93 -3.39
C VAL A 42 -6.66 4.46 -1.97
N VAL A 43 -5.51 3.80 -1.80
CA VAL A 43 -5.06 3.33 -0.48
C VAL A 43 -4.82 4.52 0.46
N PHE A 44 -4.24 5.61 -0.05
CA PHE A 44 -4.02 6.82 0.74
C PHE A 44 -5.32 7.46 1.22
N VAL A 45 -6.31 7.59 0.35
CA VAL A 45 -7.64 8.11 0.72
C VAL A 45 -8.30 7.21 1.77
N ALA A 46 -8.23 5.89 1.62
CA ALA A 46 -8.77 4.96 2.60
C ALA A 46 -8.10 5.12 3.98
N MET A 47 -6.76 5.26 4.02
CA MET A 47 -6.02 5.49 5.26
C MET A 47 -6.43 6.79 5.95
N VAL A 48 -6.59 7.88 5.19
CA VAL A 48 -7.00 9.18 5.74
C VAL A 48 -8.42 9.13 6.29
N LEU A 49 -9.36 8.52 5.56
CA LEU A 49 -10.75 8.39 6.01
C LEU A 49 -10.87 7.54 7.28
N LEU A 50 -10.17 6.39 7.31
CA LEU A 50 -10.17 5.51 8.47
C LEU A 50 -9.52 6.19 9.68
N GLY A 51 -8.36 6.83 9.48
CA GLY A 51 -7.66 7.58 10.53
C GLY A 51 -8.51 8.73 11.08
N GLY A 52 -9.18 9.48 10.20
CA GLY A 52 -10.08 10.56 10.58
C GLY A 52 -11.29 10.08 11.38
N TYR A 53 -11.87 8.94 10.98
CA TYR A 53 -12.95 8.30 11.74
C TYR A 53 -12.49 7.94 13.16
N ILE A 54 -11.38 7.21 13.29
CA ILE A 54 -10.85 6.80 14.60
C ILE A 54 -10.56 8.03 15.48
N ALA A 55 -9.84 9.02 14.94
CA ALA A 55 -9.49 10.23 15.67
C ALA A 55 -10.73 11.03 16.13
N PHE A 56 -11.80 11.06 15.33
CA PHE A 56 -13.05 11.74 15.69
C PHE A 56 -13.73 11.07 16.89
N PHE A 57 -13.83 9.74 16.88
CA PHE A 57 -14.42 9.00 18.00
C PHE A 57 -13.55 9.06 19.26
N ASP A 58 -12.23 8.97 19.11
CA ASP A 58 -11.29 9.15 20.22
C ASP A 58 -11.43 10.55 20.83
N PHE A 59 -11.58 11.58 20.01
CA PHE A 59 -11.81 12.95 20.49
C PHE A 59 -13.11 13.06 21.29
N ILE A 60 -14.22 12.50 20.79
CA ILE A 60 -15.49 12.50 21.52
C ILE A 60 -15.34 11.76 22.85
N LEU A 61 -14.73 10.57 22.83
CA LEU A 61 -14.58 9.74 24.01
C LEU A 61 -13.73 10.43 25.06
N ILE A 62 -12.60 11.04 24.69
CA ILE A 62 -11.73 11.78 25.61
C ILE A 62 -12.47 12.97 26.23
N ASN A 63 -13.24 13.73 25.45
CA ASN A 63 -14.00 14.86 25.99
C ASN A 63 -15.13 14.41 26.93
N VAL A 64 -15.87 13.37 26.55
CA VAL A 64 -16.98 12.85 27.37
C VAL A 64 -16.47 12.19 28.65
N VAL A 65 -15.46 11.33 28.56
CA VAL A 65 -14.86 10.68 29.73
C VAL A 65 -14.15 11.71 30.60
N GLY A 66 -13.46 12.69 30.01
CA GLY A 66 -12.85 13.80 30.73
C GLY A 66 -13.88 14.58 31.54
N PHE A 67 -15.01 14.93 30.93
CA PHE A 67 -16.13 15.60 31.60
C PHE A 67 -16.77 14.76 32.71
N LEU A 68 -16.85 13.44 32.54
CA LEU A 68 -17.45 12.53 33.53
C LEU A 68 -16.50 12.17 34.69
N THR A 69 -15.19 12.21 34.47
CA THR A 69 -14.19 11.75 35.46
C THR A 69 -13.71 12.87 36.38
N ASN A 70 -13.63 14.11 35.89
CA ASN A 70 -13.40 15.30 36.72
C ASN A 70 -14.50 16.34 36.41
N PRO A 71 -15.55 16.47 37.24
CA PRO A 71 -16.54 17.53 37.08
C PRO A 71 -15.94 18.94 37.30
#